data_AF-L7UQH6-F1
#
_entry.id   AF-L7UQH6-F1
#
_cell.length_a   1.000
_cell.length_b   1.000
_cell.length_c   1.000
_cell.angle_alpha   90.00
_cell.angle_beta   90.00
_cell.angle_gamma   90.00
#
_symmetry.space_group_name_H-M   'P 1'
#
loop_
_entity.id
_entity.type
_entity.pdbx_description
1 polymer ?
#
loop_
_entity_poly.entity_id
_entity_poly.type
_entity_poly.pdbx_seq_one_letter_code
_entity_poly.pdbx_strand_id
1 'polypeptide(L)'
;MRQSSSGFPRRTGLLWAVGVMSLSAVGCGVEAQEPSPEANAPVRAETFEEFRAKAWLEQDTGIYVVDGDIPVLGGEAGLREEYERRQRGPDSEESLGTSRAPLIVNTVSGRDDRWTYTQQRYLPYCVSTAFGGNYARVVTAMAQAAAAWQAVNVHFLHRSDQDGNCTAANNNVLFDVNPVSGQGYLARAFFPNYGRAQRNVLIDSSSFGNTGVWTLAGILRHELGHTLGFRHEHTRPEAATCFEDNNWRALTGYDAASVMHYPQCRGSNRGDLNITATDLAGATALYGALADAHFDAAFYLNNNPDLLAAFGPTGYTAARNHWEANGITEARRSSTHFDAPYYLSIYADLRAAFGATNYRAARDHWLGSGINEGRRGSREFDVGYYLAYHADLRAAFGNNYAAALNHWRTAGIYEGRRGSAEFDAAYYLGANPDVAAAYGPRNYAAAVDHWIFAGRAQGRRGVP
;
A
#
# COMPACT_ATOMS: atom_id res chain seq x y z
N MET A 1 -8.98 -57.32 -47.50
CA MET A 1 -7.56 -57.54 -47.79
C MET A 1 -6.73 -56.56 -46.97
N ARG A 2 -5.72 -57.07 -46.22
CA ARG A 2 -4.57 -56.43 -45.52
C ARG A 2 -4.90 -55.34 -44.46
N GLN A 3 -4.74 -55.61 -43.14
CA GLN A 3 -3.55 -55.48 -42.25
C GLN A 3 -2.97 -54.04 -42.20
N SER A 4 -2.69 -53.39 -41.06
CA SER A 4 -1.86 -53.84 -39.90
C SER A 4 -2.00 -53.01 -38.60
N SER A 5 -1.71 -53.68 -37.45
CA SER A 5 -0.94 -53.25 -36.24
C SER A 5 -1.39 -52.05 -35.35
N SER A 6 -1.24 -51.98 -34.01
CA SER A 6 -0.98 -52.90 -32.88
C SER A 6 -0.83 -52.06 -31.58
N GLY A 7 -1.20 -52.62 -30.40
CA GLY A 7 -0.69 -52.26 -29.04
C GLY A 7 -1.67 -51.47 -28.15
N PHE A 8 -1.90 -51.72 -26.84
CA PHE A 8 -1.46 -52.67 -25.80
C PHE A 8 -2.60 -52.79 -24.72
N PRO A 9 -2.62 -53.76 -23.79
CA PRO A 9 -3.85 -54.24 -23.13
C PRO A 9 -4.16 -53.67 -21.73
N ARG A 10 -5.45 -53.75 -21.37
CA ARG A 10 -6.04 -53.67 -20.01
C ARG A 10 -6.34 -55.08 -19.47
N ARG A 11 -6.42 -55.20 -18.14
CA ARG A 11 -7.42 -55.94 -17.29
C ARG A 11 -6.76 -56.56 -16.04
N THR A 12 -7.08 -56.15 -14.80
CA THR A 12 -8.22 -56.50 -13.90
C THR A 12 -8.27 -57.94 -13.38
N GLY A 13 -8.44 -58.07 -12.06
CA GLY A 13 -8.89 -59.25 -11.29
C GLY A 13 -7.98 -59.51 -10.07
N LEU A 14 -8.40 -59.93 -8.89
CA LEU A 14 -9.70 -60.20 -8.26
C LEU A 14 -9.45 -60.40 -6.73
N LEU A 15 -10.53 -60.34 -5.94
CA LEU A 15 -10.69 -60.57 -4.48
C LEU A 15 -9.92 -61.73 -3.82
N TRP A 16 -9.66 -61.64 -2.50
CA TRP A 16 -10.12 -62.57 -1.44
C TRP A 16 -9.93 -61.96 -0.03
N ALA A 17 -10.77 -62.36 0.91
CA ALA A 17 -10.89 -61.82 2.27
C ALA A 17 -10.64 -62.87 3.37
N VAL A 18 -10.45 -62.35 4.59
CA VAL A 18 -10.65 -62.92 5.95
C VAL A 18 -9.47 -63.57 6.67
N GLY A 19 -9.18 -63.05 7.87
CA GLY A 19 -8.44 -63.70 8.97
C GLY A 19 -8.26 -62.74 10.18
N VAL A 20 -8.74 -63.13 11.36
CA VAL A 20 -8.91 -62.33 12.60
C VAL A 20 -7.98 -62.84 13.73
N MET A 21 -7.62 -61.94 14.68
CA MET A 21 -7.06 -62.15 16.05
C MET A 21 -5.60 -62.65 16.16
N SER A 22 -4.75 -62.34 17.16
CA SER A 22 -4.81 -61.62 18.45
C SER A 22 -3.39 -61.46 19.07
N LEU A 23 -3.27 -60.59 20.09
CA LEU A 23 -2.17 -60.25 21.04
C LEU A 23 -0.94 -61.18 21.19
N SER A 24 0.25 -60.59 21.40
CA SER A 24 1.10 -60.68 22.62
C SER A 24 2.45 -59.95 22.47
N ALA A 25 2.91 -59.31 23.56
CA ALA A 25 4.13 -58.51 23.68
C ALA A 25 5.40 -59.33 23.97
N VAL A 26 6.59 -58.81 23.62
CA VAL A 26 7.82 -58.83 24.44
C VAL A 26 8.69 -57.63 24.05
N GLY A 27 9.09 -56.82 25.03
CA GLY A 27 9.96 -55.66 24.86
C GLY A 27 11.44 -55.95 25.08
N CYS A 28 12.28 -54.98 24.71
CA CYS A 28 13.60 -54.73 25.30
C CYS A 28 13.71 -53.21 25.45
N GLY A 29 13.73 -52.74 26.70
CA GLY A 29 13.88 -51.33 27.05
C GLY A 29 15.34 -50.90 26.99
N VAL A 30 15.57 -49.74 26.37
CA VAL A 30 16.77 -48.92 26.58
C VAL A 30 16.28 -47.74 27.41
N GLU A 31 16.82 -47.57 28.62
CA GLU A 31 16.51 -46.44 29.51
C GLU A 31 16.80 -45.12 28.79
N ALA A 32 15.74 -44.35 28.53
CA ALA A 32 15.85 -42.97 28.10
C ALA A 32 16.18 -42.11 29.34
N GLN A 33 17.35 -41.49 29.32
CA GLN A 33 17.73 -40.45 30.26
C GLN A 33 16.71 -39.30 30.16
N GLU A 34 15.98 -39.01 31.23
CA GLU A 34 15.05 -37.88 31.26
C GLU A 34 15.82 -36.55 31.08
N PRO A 35 15.34 -35.64 30.21
CA PRO A 35 15.94 -34.31 30.08
C PRO A 35 15.72 -33.49 31.36
N SER A 36 16.76 -32.78 31.79
CA SER A 36 16.76 -31.92 32.97
C SER A 36 15.66 -30.85 32.91
N PRO A 37 14.96 -30.54 34.03
CA PRO A 37 13.79 -29.65 34.05
C PRO A 37 14.09 -28.15 33.86
N GLU A 38 15.31 -27.73 33.52
CA GLU A 38 15.70 -26.32 33.48
C GLU A 38 15.50 -25.60 32.13
N ALA A 39 14.92 -26.26 31.11
CA ALA A 39 14.77 -25.66 29.77
C ALA A 39 13.44 -24.92 29.52
N ASN A 40 12.51 -24.86 30.47
CA ASN A 40 11.20 -24.21 30.32
C ASN A 40 10.87 -23.29 31.51
N ALA A 41 11.80 -22.42 31.91
CA ALA A 41 11.41 -21.28 32.75
C ALA A 41 10.59 -20.31 31.89
N PRO A 42 9.38 -19.89 32.32
CA PRO A 42 8.65 -18.84 31.61
C PRO A 42 9.53 -17.59 31.56
N VAL A 43 9.71 -17.02 30.35
CA VAL A 43 10.35 -15.72 30.20
C VAL A 43 9.56 -14.75 31.08
N ARG A 44 10.19 -14.22 32.13
CA ARG A 44 9.55 -13.27 33.05
C ARG A 44 8.95 -12.14 32.22
N ALA A 45 7.64 -11.95 32.34
CA ALA A 45 6.96 -10.83 31.71
C ALA A 45 7.63 -9.53 32.16
N GLU A 46 8.03 -8.71 31.18
CA GLU A 46 8.60 -7.39 31.42
C GLU A 46 7.65 -6.57 32.29
N THR A 47 8.18 -5.90 33.32
CA THR A 47 7.40 -4.98 34.16
C THR A 47 7.22 -3.62 33.50
N PHE A 48 6.19 -2.87 33.89
CA PHE A 48 5.98 -1.51 33.37
C PHE A 48 7.21 -0.61 33.57
N GLU A 49 7.91 -0.72 34.70
CA GLU A 49 9.12 0.09 34.95
C GLU A 49 10.28 -0.28 34.01
N GLU A 50 10.43 -1.56 33.67
CA GLU A 50 11.42 -2.01 32.68
C GLU A 50 11.07 -1.54 31.27
N PHE A 51 9.80 -1.62 30.88
CA PHE A 51 9.29 -1.10 29.62
C PHE A 51 9.50 0.42 29.52
N ARG A 52 9.11 1.15 30.57
CA ARG A 52 9.27 2.60 30.69
C ARG A 52 10.73 3.02 30.62
N ALA A 53 11.64 2.26 31.22
CA ALA A 53 13.07 2.56 31.20
C ALA A 53 13.70 2.41 29.80
N LYS A 54 13.08 1.64 28.90
CA LYS A 54 13.51 1.50 27.50
C LYS A 54 12.92 2.57 26.59
N ALA A 55 11.81 3.19 26.99
CA ALA A 55 11.17 4.26 26.22
C ALA A 55 12.00 5.55 26.30
N TRP A 56 12.16 6.23 25.16
CA TRP A 56 12.77 7.54 25.09
C TRP A 56 11.72 8.64 25.33
N LEU A 57 11.91 9.51 26.32
CA LEU A 57 11.00 10.65 26.53
C LEU A 57 11.49 11.86 25.73
N GLU A 58 10.69 12.27 24.75
CA GLU A 58 10.87 13.56 24.09
C GLU A 58 10.58 14.69 25.07
N GLN A 59 11.63 15.38 25.52
CA GLN A 59 11.53 16.43 26.54
C GLN A 59 10.60 17.59 26.11
N ASP A 60 10.57 17.89 24.80
CA ASP A 60 9.83 19.04 24.26
C ASP A 60 8.32 18.77 24.11
N THR A 61 7.94 17.52 23.85
CA THR A 61 6.55 17.14 23.55
C THR A 61 5.90 16.31 24.65
N GLY A 62 6.69 15.72 25.55
CA GLY A 62 6.23 14.75 26.55
C GLY A 62 5.79 13.41 25.94
N ILE A 63 6.08 13.18 24.66
CA ILE A 63 5.78 11.94 23.95
C ILE A 63 6.87 10.92 24.28
N TYR A 64 6.45 9.69 24.59
CA TYR A 64 7.38 8.57 24.70
C TYR A 64 7.61 7.96 23.32
N VAL A 65 8.83 7.58 23.01
CA VAL A 65 9.18 6.82 21.81
C VAL A 65 9.63 5.43 22.25
N VAL A 66 8.91 4.42 21.79
CA VAL A 66 9.20 3.01 22.07
C VAL A 66 9.75 2.36 20.81
N ASP A 67 10.43 1.23 21.00
CA ASP A 67 10.98 0.39 19.93
C ASP A 67 11.89 1.12 18.92
N GLY A 68 12.45 2.27 19.31
CA GLY A 68 13.38 3.05 18.50
C GLY A 68 12.74 4.24 17.79
N ASP A 69 11.51 4.12 17.28
CA ASP A 69 10.89 5.16 16.44
C ASP A 69 9.35 5.21 16.52
N ILE A 70 8.71 4.48 17.44
CA ILE A 70 7.25 4.47 17.56
C ILE A 70 6.80 5.45 18.65
N PRO A 71 6.17 6.60 18.30
CA PRO A 71 5.69 7.54 19.30
C PRO A 71 4.41 7.05 20.01
N VAL A 72 4.45 6.94 21.33
CA VAL A 72 3.30 6.67 22.20
C VAL A 72 2.73 7.96 22.75
N LEU A 73 1.50 8.26 22.33
CA LEU A 73 0.78 9.48 22.63
C LEU A 73 0.13 9.41 24.02
N GLY A 74 -0.04 10.56 24.70
CA GLY A 74 -0.72 10.62 26.01
C GLY A 74 0.22 10.54 27.22
N GLY A 75 1.54 10.69 27.01
CA GLY A 75 2.54 10.72 28.06
C GLY A 75 2.59 9.40 28.85
N GLU A 76 2.80 9.50 30.17
CA GLU A 76 2.92 8.33 31.05
C GLU A 76 1.68 7.43 31.03
N ALA A 77 0.48 8.02 30.90
CA ALA A 77 -0.77 7.26 30.82
C ALA A 77 -0.87 6.48 29.51
N GLY A 78 -0.51 7.11 28.39
CA GLY A 78 -0.44 6.44 27.09
C GLY A 78 0.62 5.35 27.03
N LEU A 79 1.80 5.59 27.62
CA LEU A 79 2.85 4.58 27.77
C LEU A 79 2.36 3.38 28.58
N ARG A 80 1.57 3.62 29.63
CA ARG A 80 0.95 2.55 30.43
C ARG A 80 -0.12 1.80 29.67
N GLU A 81 -0.98 2.49 28.94
CA GLU A 81 -1.98 1.85 28.07
C GLU A 81 -1.30 0.98 27.00
N GLU A 82 -0.22 1.48 26.40
CA GLU A 82 0.58 0.76 25.43
C GLU A 82 1.22 -0.51 26.03
N TYR A 83 1.79 -0.40 27.23
CA TYR A 83 2.28 -1.55 27.99
C TYR A 83 1.17 -2.56 28.29
N GLU A 84 0.03 -2.13 28.81
CA GLU A 84 -1.10 -3.02 29.13
C GLU A 84 -1.65 -3.69 27.87
N ARG A 85 -1.67 -2.97 26.74
CA ARG A 85 -2.04 -3.48 25.43
C ARG A 85 -1.06 -4.57 24.97
N ARG A 86 0.25 -4.43 25.23
CA ARG A 86 1.27 -5.46 24.97
C ARG A 86 1.11 -6.70 25.85
N GLN A 87 0.79 -6.52 27.13
CA GLN A 87 0.65 -7.62 28.09
C GLN A 87 -0.58 -8.51 27.86
N ARG A 88 -1.66 -7.98 27.26
CA ARG A 88 -2.90 -8.75 27.05
C ARG A 88 -2.75 -9.94 26.11
N GLY A 89 -1.73 -9.97 25.25
CA GLY A 89 -1.59 -11.06 24.27
C GLY A 89 -2.78 -11.14 23.29
N PRO A 90 -2.77 -12.10 22.35
CA PRO A 90 -3.84 -12.21 21.35
C PRO A 90 -5.16 -12.69 21.95
N ASP A 91 -6.27 -12.07 21.55
CA ASP A 91 -7.58 -12.71 21.61
C ASP A 91 -7.64 -13.75 20.47
N SER A 92 -7.77 -15.02 20.85
CA SER A 92 -7.87 -16.26 20.05
C SER A 92 -6.58 -17.06 19.82
N GLU A 93 -6.55 -18.23 20.46
CA GLU A 93 -5.78 -19.40 20.06
C GLU A 93 -6.33 -19.91 18.71
N GLU A 94 -5.62 -19.65 17.61
CA GLU A 94 -5.74 -20.52 16.44
C GLU A 94 -4.37 -20.80 15.81
N SER A 95 -3.85 -21.96 16.19
CA SER A 95 -2.85 -22.77 15.48
C SER A 95 -1.40 -22.23 15.37
N LEU A 96 -0.59 -22.58 16.36
CA LEU A 96 0.84 -22.88 16.17
C LEU A 96 0.98 -24.11 15.25
N GLY A 97 0.79 -23.88 13.95
CA GLY A 97 0.88 -24.90 12.91
C GLY A 97 1.82 -24.43 11.80
N THR A 98 2.81 -25.26 11.47
CA THR A 98 3.82 -25.06 10.42
C THR A 98 3.25 -24.44 9.14
N SER A 99 3.33 -23.12 9.01
CA SER A 99 3.09 -22.39 7.77
C SER A 99 3.73 -21.00 7.89
N ARG A 100 4.49 -20.61 6.86
CA ARG A 100 5.27 -19.36 6.83
C ARG A 100 4.31 -18.16 6.86
N ALA A 101 4.44 -17.29 7.87
CA ALA A 101 3.50 -16.20 8.12
C ALA A 101 4.02 -14.81 7.66
N PRO A 102 3.20 -13.72 7.55
CA PRO A 102 3.47 -12.53 6.67
C PRO A 102 3.88 -11.03 7.16
N LEU A 103 4.24 -10.03 6.28
CA LEU A 103 4.65 -8.59 6.46
C LEU A 103 3.56 -7.87 7.19
N ILE A 104 3.87 -7.06 8.17
CA ILE A 104 2.83 -6.69 9.11
C ILE A 104 2.32 -5.26 8.96
N VAL A 105 1.01 -5.10 9.12
CA VAL A 105 0.31 -3.82 9.19
C VAL A 105 -0.17 -3.61 10.62
N ASN A 106 0.01 -2.39 11.14
CA ASN A 106 -0.56 -1.96 12.42
C ASN A 106 -2.08 -2.17 12.43
N THR A 107 -2.62 -2.57 13.57
CA THR A 107 -4.06 -2.67 13.76
C THR A 107 -4.52 -1.85 14.93
N VAL A 108 -5.68 -1.21 14.77
CA VAL A 108 -6.36 -0.45 15.80
C VAL A 108 -7.75 -1.03 15.96
N SER A 109 -8.04 -1.55 17.15
CA SER A 109 -9.30 -2.26 17.45
C SER A 109 -9.60 -3.39 16.45
N GLY A 110 -8.57 -4.17 16.08
CA GLY A 110 -8.68 -5.32 15.18
C GLY A 110 -8.85 -4.97 13.70
N ARG A 111 -8.69 -3.70 13.30
CA ARG A 111 -8.78 -3.26 11.90
C ARG A 111 -7.46 -2.72 11.42
N ASP A 112 -7.17 -2.89 10.14
CA ASP A 112 -6.00 -2.31 9.49
C ASP A 112 -5.95 -0.80 9.71
N ASP A 113 -4.82 -0.34 10.20
CA ASP A 113 -4.51 1.07 10.28
C ASP A 113 -3.89 1.54 8.96
N ARG A 114 -4.76 2.02 8.06
CA ARG A 114 -4.41 2.34 6.68
C ARG A 114 -5.18 3.56 6.18
N TRP A 115 -4.66 4.19 5.13
CA TRP A 115 -5.41 5.21 4.40
C TRP A 115 -6.56 4.60 3.60
N THR A 116 -7.65 5.35 3.50
CA THR A 116 -8.77 5.02 2.58
C THR A 116 -8.34 5.16 1.12
N TYR A 117 -9.11 4.58 0.20
CA TYR A 117 -8.83 4.63 -1.24
C TYR A 117 -8.70 6.06 -1.83
N THR A 118 -9.43 7.03 -1.27
CA THR A 118 -9.33 8.43 -1.70
C THR A 118 -8.13 9.14 -1.09
N GLN A 119 -7.73 8.78 0.14
CA GLN A 119 -6.58 9.36 0.83
C GLN A 119 -5.25 8.79 0.35
N GLN A 120 -5.15 7.47 0.11
CA GLN A 120 -3.89 6.82 -0.29
C GLN A 120 -3.32 7.42 -1.58
N ARG A 121 -4.19 7.95 -2.45
CA ARG A 121 -3.86 8.59 -3.73
C ARG A 121 -3.59 10.09 -3.63
N TYR A 122 -3.58 10.65 -2.43
CA TYR A 122 -3.22 12.04 -2.16
C TYR A 122 -2.74 12.19 -0.70
N LEU A 123 -1.45 11.95 -0.48
CA LEU A 123 -0.76 12.06 0.80
C LEU A 123 0.16 13.31 0.78
N PRO A 124 -0.41 14.54 0.89
CA PRO A 124 0.38 15.76 0.81
C PRO A 124 1.28 15.91 2.05
N TYR A 125 2.54 16.27 1.85
CA TYR A 125 3.47 16.57 2.94
C TYR A 125 4.23 17.86 2.64
N CYS A 126 4.76 18.48 3.68
CA CYS A 126 5.71 19.59 3.55
C CYS A 126 7.06 19.19 4.16
N VAL A 127 8.10 19.91 3.79
CA VAL A 127 9.43 19.81 4.39
C VAL A 127 9.80 21.16 5.00
N SER A 128 10.07 21.18 6.30
CA SER A 128 10.31 22.43 7.01
C SER A 128 11.58 23.14 6.54
N THR A 129 11.47 24.43 6.23
CA THR A 129 12.65 25.28 5.96
C THR A 129 13.60 25.40 7.16
N ALA A 130 13.16 25.01 8.36
CA ALA A 130 13.98 24.98 9.57
C ALA A 130 15.17 23.99 9.49
N PHE A 131 15.19 23.06 8.53
CA PHE A 131 16.37 22.23 8.25
C PHE A 131 17.60 23.05 7.77
N GLY A 132 17.42 24.32 7.42
CA GLY A 132 18.50 25.23 7.04
C GLY A 132 19.32 24.67 5.87
N GLY A 133 20.64 24.55 6.05
CA GLY A 133 21.53 24.00 5.02
C GLY A 133 21.21 22.56 4.60
N ASN A 134 20.46 21.80 5.40
CA ASN A 134 20.04 20.44 5.06
C ASN A 134 18.70 20.37 4.31
N TYR A 135 17.98 21.49 4.13
CA TYR A 135 16.64 21.49 3.53
C TYR A 135 16.58 20.76 2.17
N ALA A 136 17.46 21.11 1.23
CA ALA A 136 17.49 20.47 -0.09
C ALA A 136 17.81 18.97 -0.03
N ARG A 137 18.65 18.55 0.94
CA ARG A 137 19.00 17.15 1.18
C ARG A 137 17.78 16.37 1.69
N VAL A 138 16.99 16.95 2.60
CA VAL A 138 15.75 16.34 3.10
C VAL A 138 14.69 16.25 2.01
N VAL A 139 14.46 17.32 1.24
CA VAL A 139 13.51 17.29 0.10
C VAL A 139 13.87 16.17 -0.88
N THR A 140 15.15 16.05 -1.24
CA THR A 140 15.62 15.00 -2.16
C THR A 140 15.43 13.60 -1.56
N ALA A 141 15.78 13.42 -0.28
CA ALA A 141 15.65 12.13 0.39
C ALA A 141 14.19 11.69 0.56
N MET A 142 13.29 12.61 0.93
CA MET A 142 11.85 12.38 0.99
C MET A 142 11.28 12.00 -0.37
N ALA A 143 11.68 12.69 -1.45
CA ALA A 143 11.23 12.35 -2.80
C ALA A 143 11.69 10.94 -3.22
N GLN A 144 12.92 10.54 -2.90
CA GLN A 144 13.44 9.20 -3.17
C GLN A 144 12.73 8.13 -2.34
N ALA A 145 12.51 8.37 -1.05
CA ALA A 145 11.79 7.48 -0.16
C ALA A 145 10.32 7.28 -0.62
N ALA A 146 9.64 8.38 -0.94
CA ALA A 146 8.29 8.39 -1.46
C ALA A 146 8.19 7.60 -2.77
N ALA A 147 9.08 7.86 -3.73
CA ALA A 147 9.10 7.18 -5.02
C ALA A 147 9.20 5.64 -4.87
N ALA A 148 9.90 5.15 -3.84
CA ALA A 148 10.02 3.71 -3.58
C ALA A 148 8.68 3.07 -3.21
N TRP A 149 7.83 3.75 -2.43
CA TRP A 149 6.50 3.26 -2.05
C TRP A 149 5.44 3.48 -3.13
N GLN A 150 5.59 4.49 -4.00
CA GLN A 150 4.67 4.74 -5.12
C GLN A 150 4.75 3.69 -6.26
N ALA A 151 5.49 2.60 -6.05
CA ALA A 151 5.39 1.40 -6.87
C ALA A 151 4.04 0.67 -6.68
N VAL A 152 3.27 1.00 -5.64
CA VAL A 152 1.88 0.56 -5.43
C VAL A 152 0.91 1.75 -5.54
N ASN A 153 -0.38 1.52 -5.32
CA ASN A 153 -1.42 2.55 -5.45
C ASN A 153 -1.45 3.54 -4.25
N VAL A 154 -0.32 4.20 -4.00
CA VAL A 154 -0.17 5.31 -3.04
C VAL A 154 0.50 6.50 -3.75
N HIS A 155 0.22 7.72 -3.31
CA HIS A 155 0.81 8.92 -3.90
C HIS A 155 1.15 9.98 -2.84
N PHE A 156 2.43 10.17 -2.59
CA PHE A 156 2.98 11.22 -1.75
C PHE A 156 3.23 12.48 -2.57
N LEU A 157 2.72 13.60 -2.10
CA LEU A 157 2.85 14.88 -2.81
C LEU A 157 3.60 15.90 -1.95
N HIS A 158 4.80 16.27 -2.36
CA HIS A 158 5.50 17.39 -1.71
C HIS A 158 4.81 18.71 -2.05
N ARG A 159 4.35 19.41 -1.03
CA ARG A 159 3.74 20.74 -1.10
C ARG A 159 4.77 21.78 -0.71
N SER A 160 5.68 22.08 -1.64
CA SER A 160 6.73 23.09 -1.44
C SER A 160 6.17 24.49 -1.14
N ASP A 161 4.96 24.79 -1.60
CA ASP A 161 4.20 26.00 -1.24
C ASP A 161 3.82 26.07 0.25
N GLN A 162 4.00 24.99 1.00
CA GLN A 162 3.69 24.87 2.43
C GLN A 162 4.95 24.76 3.32
N ASP A 163 6.15 24.66 2.74
CA ASP A 163 7.41 24.41 3.45
C ASP A 163 7.78 25.52 4.44
N GLY A 164 7.39 26.77 4.14
CA GLY A 164 7.58 27.92 5.04
C GLY A 164 6.71 27.90 6.29
N ASN A 165 5.65 27.08 6.31
CA ASN A 165 4.76 26.87 7.47
C ASN A 165 4.54 25.37 7.71
N CYS A 166 5.63 24.59 7.65
CA CYS A 166 5.55 23.15 7.78
C CYS A 166 5.48 22.73 9.25
N THR A 167 4.26 22.74 9.81
CA THR A 167 4.03 22.50 11.24
C THR A 167 2.84 21.57 11.46
N ALA A 168 2.72 21.04 12.68
CA ALA A 168 1.60 20.23 13.14
C ALA A 168 0.22 20.93 13.01
N ALA A 169 0.20 22.27 12.94
CA ALA A 169 -1.03 23.06 12.78
C ALA A 169 -1.44 23.27 11.30
N ASN A 170 -0.57 22.91 10.34
CA ASN A 170 -0.86 23.13 8.93
C ASN A 170 -1.80 22.06 8.36
N ASN A 171 -3.08 22.42 8.22
CA ASN A 171 -4.13 21.55 7.66
C ASN A 171 -4.12 21.44 6.12
N ASN A 172 -3.20 22.14 5.41
CA ASN A 172 -3.06 22.01 3.95
C ASN A 172 -2.26 20.78 3.52
N VAL A 173 -1.63 20.11 4.49
CA VAL A 173 -0.87 18.87 4.32
C VAL A 173 -1.37 17.81 5.31
N LEU A 174 -1.12 16.55 4.98
CA LEU A 174 -1.46 15.40 5.80
C LEU A 174 -0.52 15.27 6.99
N PHE A 175 0.78 15.51 6.74
CA PHE A 175 1.85 15.46 7.73
C PHE A 175 2.96 16.46 7.40
N ASP A 176 3.75 16.78 8.42
CA ASP A 176 4.89 17.69 8.33
C ASP A 176 6.20 16.95 8.60
N VAL A 177 7.27 17.33 7.88
CA VAL A 177 8.63 16.81 8.09
C VAL A 177 9.47 17.89 8.75
N ASN A 178 9.94 17.64 9.98
CA ASN A 178 10.57 18.67 10.83
C ASN A 178 11.91 18.22 11.44
N PRO A 179 12.87 19.15 11.61
CA PRO A 179 14.12 18.85 12.31
C PRO A 179 13.89 18.75 13.82
N VAL A 180 14.63 17.83 14.45
CA VAL A 180 14.84 17.77 15.90
C VAL A 180 16.31 17.55 16.22
N SER A 181 16.69 17.66 17.49
CA SER A 181 18.06 17.42 17.93
C SER A 181 18.10 16.76 19.30
N GLY A 182 19.10 15.92 19.52
CA GLY A 182 19.34 15.27 20.81
C GLY A 182 18.38 14.13 21.11
N GLN A 183 17.74 13.56 20.08
CA GLN A 183 16.81 12.45 20.24
C GLN A 183 17.53 11.10 20.22
N GLY A 184 16.91 10.08 20.84
CA GLY A 184 17.42 8.70 20.87
C GLY A 184 17.24 7.92 19.57
N TYR A 185 16.73 8.58 18.52
CA TYR A 185 16.38 8.00 17.22
C TYR A 185 17.01 8.81 16.08
N LEU A 186 17.18 8.18 14.92
CA LEU A 186 17.62 8.85 13.70
C LEU A 186 16.47 9.64 13.07
N ALA A 187 15.35 8.97 12.89
CA ALA A 187 14.08 9.58 12.55
C ALA A 187 12.96 8.82 13.26
N ARG A 188 11.75 9.39 13.23
CA ARG A 188 10.53 8.68 13.60
C ARG A 188 9.35 9.16 12.79
N ALA A 189 8.31 8.34 12.73
CA ALA A 189 7.08 8.61 12.01
C ALA A 189 5.84 8.36 12.86
N PHE A 190 4.69 8.27 12.20
CA PHE A 190 3.37 8.12 12.79
C PHE A 190 2.60 7.05 12.01
N PHE A 191 1.54 6.51 12.61
CA PHE A 191 0.61 5.62 11.91
C PHE A 191 -0.65 6.36 11.41
N PRO A 192 -1.37 5.84 10.39
CA PRO A 192 -2.51 6.53 9.78
C PRO A 192 -3.63 6.95 10.76
N ASN A 193 -3.83 6.23 11.87
CA ASN A 193 -4.84 6.55 12.88
C ASN A 193 -4.52 7.82 13.69
N TYR A 194 -3.31 8.36 13.59
CA TYR A 194 -2.86 9.50 14.40
C TYR A 194 -3.61 10.76 13.99
N GLY A 195 -3.98 11.58 14.98
CA GLY A 195 -4.59 12.89 14.75
C GLY A 195 -3.62 13.83 14.04
N ARG A 196 -4.12 14.83 13.30
CA ARG A 196 -3.28 15.71 12.46
C ARG A 196 -2.08 16.29 13.21
N ALA A 197 -2.28 16.76 14.45
CA ALA A 197 -1.20 17.36 15.26
C ALA A 197 -0.03 16.40 15.55
N GLN A 198 -0.24 15.09 15.44
CA GLN A 198 0.74 14.04 15.72
C GLN A 198 1.31 13.42 14.45
N ARG A 199 0.78 13.76 13.28
CA ARG A 199 1.29 13.28 12.00
C ARG A 199 2.50 14.10 11.58
N ASN A 200 3.65 13.74 12.15
CA ASN A 200 4.94 14.33 11.83
C ASN A 200 5.99 13.24 11.59
N VAL A 201 6.88 13.51 10.64
CA VAL A 201 8.15 12.79 10.50
C VAL A 201 9.23 13.68 11.08
N LEU A 202 9.84 13.26 12.18
CA LEU A 202 10.90 14.01 12.83
C LEU A 202 12.25 13.42 12.47
N ILE A 203 13.20 14.27 12.10
CA ILE A 203 14.54 13.87 11.69
C ILE A 203 15.53 14.49 12.67
N ASP A 204 16.21 13.65 13.44
CA ASP A 204 17.23 14.10 14.37
C ASP A 204 18.49 14.56 13.62
N SER A 205 19.18 15.54 14.20
CA SER A 205 20.46 16.05 13.72
C SER A 205 21.52 14.95 13.42
N SER A 206 21.50 13.83 14.15
CA SER A 206 22.39 12.68 13.96
C SER A 206 22.19 11.99 12.61
N SER A 207 21.01 12.06 12.00
CA SER A 207 20.73 11.53 10.65
C SER A 207 21.53 12.19 9.53
N PHE A 208 22.11 13.37 9.79
CA PHE A 208 22.97 14.05 8.84
C PHE A 208 24.44 13.69 8.96
N GLY A 209 24.82 13.01 10.06
CA GLY A 209 26.18 12.57 10.37
C GLY A 209 26.53 11.20 9.80
N ASN A 210 27.29 10.41 10.56
CA ASN A 210 27.67 9.05 10.17
C ASN A 210 26.62 8.04 10.64
N THR A 211 25.79 7.59 9.70
CA THR A 211 24.73 6.59 9.90
C THR A 211 25.15 5.19 9.40
N GLY A 212 26.46 4.96 9.24
CA GLY A 212 26.99 3.70 8.73
C GLY A 212 26.62 3.49 7.26
N VAL A 213 25.89 2.41 6.97
CA VAL A 213 25.50 2.04 5.60
C VAL A 213 24.22 2.71 5.12
N TRP A 214 23.45 3.33 6.01
CA TRP A 214 22.17 3.94 5.67
C TRP A 214 22.35 5.38 5.20
N THR A 215 21.69 5.72 4.11
CA THR A 215 21.49 7.07 3.66
C THR A 215 20.26 7.67 4.35
N LEU A 216 20.14 9.00 4.31
CA LEU A 216 18.91 9.67 4.77
C LEU A 216 17.67 9.17 4.01
N ALA A 217 17.81 8.85 2.72
CA ALA A 217 16.71 8.31 1.93
C ALA A 217 16.32 6.89 2.36
N GLY A 218 17.28 6.05 2.75
CA GLY A 218 17.01 4.73 3.33
C GLY A 218 16.26 4.81 4.65
N ILE A 219 16.71 5.68 5.55
CA ILE A 219 16.02 5.95 6.83
C ILE A 219 14.59 6.44 6.57
N LEU A 220 14.41 7.46 5.74
CA LEU A 220 13.08 7.98 5.44
C LEU A 220 12.19 7.00 4.67
N ARG A 221 12.76 6.04 3.93
CA ARG A 221 11.99 4.97 3.28
C ARG A 221 11.34 4.06 4.33
N HIS A 222 12.06 3.75 5.40
CA HIS A 222 11.52 3.04 6.55
C HIS A 222 10.40 3.86 7.22
N GLU A 223 10.67 5.12 7.55
CA GLU A 223 9.68 6.01 8.19
C GLU A 223 8.39 6.16 7.38
N LEU A 224 8.50 6.31 6.06
CA LEU A 224 7.33 6.38 5.19
C LEU A 224 6.52 5.06 5.18
N GLY A 225 7.15 3.92 5.50
CA GLY A 225 6.45 2.66 5.72
C GLY A 225 5.47 2.75 6.89
N HIS A 226 5.87 3.34 8.03
CA HIS A 226 4.97 3.60 9.15
C HIS A 226 3.84 4.57 8.78
N THR A 227 4.13 5.62 7.99
CA THR A 227 3.08 6.54 7.52
C THR A 227 2.03 5.85 6.64
N LEU A 228 2.33 4.67 6.09
CA LEU A 228 1.42 3.81 5.35
C LEU A 228 0.81 2.69 6.21
N GLY A 229 1.13 2.61 7.49
CA GLY A 229 0.58 1.62 8.42
C GLY A 229 1.46 0.39 8.64
N PHE A 230 2.63 0.27 8.00
CA PHE A 230 3.47 -0.93 8.18
C PHE A 230 4.15 -0.91 9.55
N ARG A 231 4.10 -2.05 10.23
CA ARG A 231 4.76 -2.27 11.52
C ARG A 231 6.14 -2.89 11.31
N HIS A 232 6.93 -2.86 12.37
CA HIS A 232 8.24 -3.46 12.38
C HIS A 232 8.21 -4.99 12.27
N GLU A 233 8.86 -5.53 11.24
CA GLU A 233 8.86 -6.96 10.95
C GLU A 233 9.44 -7.82 12.09
N HIS A 234 10.27 -7.21 12.94
CA HIS A 234 10.95 -7.87 14.03
C HIS A 234 10.06 -8.11 15.26
N THR A 235 8.89 -7.47 15.37
CA THR A 235 7.92 -7.80 16.44
C THR A 235 7.32 -9.20 16.28
N ARG A 236 7.63 -9.88 15.19
CA ARG A 236 7.11 -11.20 14.88
C ARG A 236 7.86 -12.30 15.63
N PRO A 237 7.19 -13.41 15.99
CA PRO A 237 7.84 -14.52 16.69
C PRO A 237 9.07 -15.08 15.96
N GLU A 238 9.10 -15.05 14.63
CA GLU A 238 10.21 -15.56 13.82
C GLU A 238 11.54 -14.82 14.00
N ALA A 239 11.50 -13.53 14.39
CA ALA A 239 12.70 -12.79 14.72
C ALA A 239 13.34 -13.28 16.03
N ALA A 240 12.51 -13.82 16.94
CA ALA A 240 12.87 -14.31 18.28
C ALA A 240 13.57 -13.29 19.18
N THR A 241 13.59 -12.01 18.79
CA THR A 241 14.18 -10.91 19.55
C THR A 241 13.44 -9.62 19.25
N CYS A 242 13.60 -8.62 20.11
CA CYS A 242 12.97 -7.30 19.98
C CYS A 242 11.44 -7.33 19.80
N PHE A 243 10.74 -8.32 20.37
CA PHE A 243 9.28 -8.34 20.32
C PHE A 243 8.72 -7.00 20.85
N GLU A 244 7.84 -6.36 20.09
CA GLU A 244 7.23 -5.08 20.44
C GLU A 244 5.83 -5.31 21.01
N ASP A 245 4.91 -5.79 20.17
CA ASP A 245 3.50 -5.97 20.46
C ASP A 245 2.81 -6.97 19.49
N ASN A 246 1.51 -7.24 19.70
CA ASN A 246 0.68 -8.14 18.87
C ASN A 246 -0.40 -7.42 18.06
N ASN A 247 -0.38 -6.09 18.02
CA ASN A 247 -1.43 -5.27 17.41
C ASN A 247 -1.10 -5.03 15.95
N TRP A 248 -0.97 -6.13 15.26
CA TRP A 248 -0.70 -6.17 13.85
C TRP A 248 -1.37 -7.39 13.26
N ARG A 249 -1.63 -7.32 11.96
CA ARG A 249 -1.88 -8.52 11.18
C ARG A 249 -0.91 -8.57 10.04
N ALA A 250 -0.83 -9.73 9.45
CA ALA A 250 0.16 -10.00 8.44
C ALA A 250 -0.40 -9.97 7.01
N LEU A 251 0.44 -9.56 6.06
CA LEU A 251 0.23 -9.36 4.62
C LEU A 251 1.03 -10.34 3.71
N THR A 252 2.36 -10.51 3.86
CA THR A 252 3.22 -11.48 3.06
C THR A 252 4.36 -12.22 3.79
N GLY A 253 4.65 -13.53 3.65
CA GLY A 253 5.72 -14.28 4.41
C GLY A 253 6.92 -13.55 5.10
N TYR A 254 7.43 -14.02 6.26
CA TYR A 254 8.47 -13.36 7.08
C TYR A 254 9.70 -13.02 6.27
N ASP A 255 10.11 -11.76 6.40
CA ASP A 255 11.21 -11.22 5.65
C ASP A 255 12.21 -10.53 6.57
N ALA A 256 13.23 -11.28 6.99
CA ALA A 256 14.36 -10.72 7.74
C ALA A 256 15.02 -9.55 6.98
N ALA A 257 14.92 -9.49 5.65
CA ALA A 257 15.48 -8.42 4.84
C ALA A 257 14.51 -7.24 4.62
N SER A 258 13.30 -7.27 5.20
CA SER A 258 12.31 -6.21 5.06
C SER A 258 12.90 -4.83 5.39
N VAL A 259 12.47 -3.81 4.65
CA VAL A 259 12.76 -2.40 5.00
C VAL A 259 12.30 -2.07 6.42
N MET A 260 11.24 -2.72 6.91
CA MET A 260 10.68 -2.55 8.25
C MET A 260 11.38 -3.41 9.31
N HIS A 261 12.52 -4.03 9.00
CA HIS A 261 13.25 -4.90 9.93
C HIS A 261 14.55 -4.29 10.41
N TYR A 262 14.66 -4.10 11.72
CA TYR A 262 15.86 -3.59 12.36
C TYR A 262 17.04 -4.57 12.29
N PRO A 263 18.22 -4.16 11.81
CA PRO A 263 19.39 -5.04 11.77
C PRO A 263 19.90 -5.49 13.13
N GLN A 264 19.79 -4.65 14.17
CA GLN A 264 20.09 -5.01 15.55
C GLN A 264 19.15 -6.09 16.11
N CYS A 265 17.98 -6.26 15.50
CA CYS A 265 16.97 -7.25 15.88
C CYS A 265 17.01 -8.50 15.00
N ARG A 266 18.18 -8.84 14.43
CA ARG A 266 18.40 -9.94 13.46
C ARG A 266 17.81 -9.73 12.07
N GLY A 267 17.46 -8.50 11.72
CA GLY A 267 17.22 -8.15 10.32
C GLY A 267 18.44 -8.46 9.49
N SER A 268 18.27 -8.90 8.25
CA SER A 268 19.32 -9.24 7.28
C SER A 268 19.50 -8.19 6.19
N ASN A 269 18.71 -7.10 6.20
CA ASN A 269 18.94 -5.95 5.31
C ASN A 269 20.26 -5.26 5.70
N ARG A 270 21.33 -5.56 4.96
CA ARG A 270 22.69 -4.99 5.16
C ARG A 270 22.98 -3.79 4.26
N GLY A 271 22.02 -3.41 3.42
CA GLY A 271 22.13 -2.29 2.49
C GLY A 271 21.50 -1.02 3.05
N ASP A 272 21.05 -0.16 2.13
CA ASP A 272 20.42 1.12 2.43
C ASP A 272 18.91 0.99 2.72
N LEU A 273 18.51 0.04 3.57
CA LEU A 273 17.09 -0.23 3.92
C LEU A 273 16.20 -0.36 2.68
N ASN A 274 16.64 -1.16 1.71
CA ASN A 274 15.91 -1.32 0.44
C ASN A 274 14.59 -2.09 0.64
N ILE A 275 13.53 -1.64 -0.06
CA ILE A 275 12.25 -2.38 -0.15
C ILE A 275 12.50 -3.71 -0.86
N THR A 276 12.04 -4.80 -0.26
CA THR A 276 12.09 -6.14 -0.86
C THR A 276 10.88 -6.40 -1.73
N ALA A 277 10.91 -7.50 -2.49
CA ALA A 277 9.73 -7.97 -3.23
C ALA A 277 8.56 -8.31 -2.28
N THR A 278 8.87 -8.74 -1.07
CA THR A 278 7.89 -9.09 -0.04
C THR A 278 7.23 -7.83 0.52
N ASP A 279 8.01 -6.80 0.85
CA ASP A 279 7.50 -5.48 1.25
C ASP A 279 6.52 -4.93 0.20
N LEU A 280 6.93 -4.99 -1.08
CA LEU A 280 6.11 -4.53 -2.20
C LEU A 280 4.82 -5.35 -2.36
N ALA A 281 4.90 -6.67 -2.19
CA ALA A 281 3.73 -7.54 -2.26
C ALA A 281 2.75 -7.27 -1.12
N GLY A 282 3.24 -7.00 0.10
CA GLY A 282 2.39 -6.65 1.23
C GLY A 282 1.74 -5.29 1.07
N ALA A 283 2.50 -4.30 0.57
CA ALA A 283 1.94 -3.00 0.20
C ALA A 283 0.92 -3.10 -0.93
N THR A 284 1.13 -4.00 -1.90
CA THR A 284 0.17 -4.29 -2.97
C THR A 284 -1.11 -4.92 -2.44
N ALA A 285 -0.99 -5.83 -1.46
CA ALA A 285 -2.16 -6.44 -0.81
C ALA A 285 -2.97 -5.43 0.01
N LEU A 286 -2.28 -4.47 0.64
CA LEU A 286 -2.92 -3.43 1.43
C LEU A 286 -3.54 -2.36 0.52
N TYR A 287 -2.76 -1.72 -0.35
CA TYR A 287 -3.18 -0.54 -1.11
C TYR A 287 -3.64 -0.82 -2.54
N GLY A 288 -3.38 -2.01 -3.06
CA GLY A 288 -3.63 -2.36 -4.46
C GLY A 288 -2.40 -2.07 -5.32
N ALA A 289 -2.26 -2.83 -6.41
CA ALA A 289 -1.21 -2.60 -7.39
C ALA A 289 -1.40 -1.24 -8.06
N LEU A 290 -0.30 -0.61 -8.50
CA LEU A 290 -0.37 0.57 -9.33
C LEU A 290 -1.18 0.27 -10.59
N ALA A 291 -2.15 1.14 -10.91
CA ALA A 291 -3.02 0.98 -12.06
C ALA A 291 -2.22 0.85 -13.35
N ASP A 292 -2.48 -0.21 -14.13
CA ASP A 292 -1.93 -0.38 -15.47
C ASP A 292 -2.94 0.07 -16.55
N ALA A 293 -2.58 -0.07 -17.82
CA ALA A 293 -3.49 0.26 -18.91
C ALA A 293 -4.74 -0.65 -18.95
N HIS A 294 -4.65 -1.86 -18.41
CA HIS A 294 -5.68 -2.89 -18.49
C HIS A 294 -6.72 -2.78 -17.38
N PHE A 295 -6.29 -2.55 -16.14
CA PHE A 295 -7.13 -2.68 -14.95
C PHE A 295 -6.58 -1.94 -13.73
N ASP A 296 -7.44 -1.20 -13.03
CA ASP A 296 -7.19 -0.67 -11.69
C ASP A 296 -8.15 -1.37 -10.70
N ALA A 297 -7.60 -2.26 -9.88
CA ALA A 297 -8.38 -3.06 -8.93
C ALA A 297 -9.01 -2.21 -7.82
N ALA A 298 -8.29 -1.18 -7.36
CA ALA A 298 -8.78 -0.33 -6.28
C ALA A 298 -9.88 0.59 -6.80
N PHE A 299 -9.71 1.17 -8.00
CA PHE A 299 -10.77 1.90 -8.70
C PHE A 299 -11.98 1.01 -8.94
N TYR A 300 -11.77 -0.19 -9.48
CA TYR A 300 -12.86 -1.09 -9.81
C TYR A 300 -13.67 -1.49 -8.58
N LEU A 301 -13.03 -1.84 -7.45
CA LEU A 301 -13.75 -2.11 -6.20
C LEU A 301 -14.53 -0.88 -5.71
N ASN A 302 -13.90 0.30 -5.67
CA ASN A 302 -14.52 1.49 -5.10
C ASN A 302 -15.62 2.08 -6.00
N ASN A 303 -15.60 1.78 -7.31
CA ASN A 303 -16.67 2.12 -8.24
C ASN A 303 -17.87 1.15 -8.18
N ASN A 304 -17.72 0.00 -7.51
CA ASN A 304 -18.74 -1.07 -7.48
C ASN A 304 -19.07 -1.44 -6.02
N PRO A 305 -20.02 -0.73 -5.38
CA PRO A 305 -20.34 -0.93 -3.97
C PRO A 305 -20.77 -2.35 -3.60
N ASP A 306 -21.41 -3.07 -4.53
CA ASP A 306 -21.78 -4.48 -4.39
C ASP A 306 -20.55 -5.37 -4.26
N LEU A 307 -19.51 -5.12 -5.06
CA LEU A 307 -18.25 -5.88 -5.01
C LEU A 307 -17.40 -5.48 -3.80
N LEU A 308 -17.41 -4.20 -3.41
CA LEU A 308 -16.76 -3.74 -2.20
C LEU A 308 -17.36 -4.43 -0.95
N ALA A 309 -18.69 -4.59 -0.90
CA ALA A 309 -19.37 -5.31 0.16
C ALA A 309 -19.05 -6.82 0.14
N ALA A 310 -18.93 -7.42 -1.05
CA ALA A 310 -18.69 -8.86 -1.20
C ALA A 310 -17.22 -9.26 -0.98
N PHE A 311 -16.26 -8.46 -1.43
CA PHE A 311 -14.83 -8.81 -1.44
C PHE A 311 -14.02 -8.05 -0.38
N GLY A 312 -14.60 -7.02 0.23
CA GLY A 312 -13.92 -6.16 1.18
C GLY A 312 -12.96 -5.15 0.52
N PRO A 313 -12.38 -4.23 1.32
CA PRO A 313 -11.58 -3.11 0.82
C PRO A 313 -10.21 -3.50 0.23
N THR A 314 -9.73 -4.71 0.49
CA THR A 314 -8.47 -5.29 -0.01
C THR A 314 -8.69 -6.46 -0.97
N GLY A 315 -9.93 -6.73 -1.39
CA GLY A 315 -10.31 -7.86 -2.23
C GLY A 315 -9.86 -7.77 -3.70
N TYR A 316 -8.68 -7.22 -3.96
CA TYR A 316 -8.21 -6.84 -5.30
C TYR A 316 -8.11 -8.02 -6.28
N THR A 317 -7.71 -9.20 -5.80
CA THR A 317 -7.66 -10.42 -6.62
C THR A 317 -9.05 -10.87 -7.04
N ALA A 318 -10.01 -10.90 -6.10
CA ALA A 318 -11.39 -11.24 -6.41
C ALA A 318 -12.02 -10.21 -7.36
N ALA A 319 -11.70 -8.93 -7.18
CA ALA A 319 -12.13 -7.84 -8.06
C ALA A 319 -11.64 -8.04 -9.50
N ARG A 320 -10.36 -8.38 -9.68
CA ARG A 320 -9.78 -8.69 -11.00
C ARG A 320 -10.48 -9.88 -11.64
N ASN A 321 -10.60 -10.98 -10.91
CA ASN A 321 -11.27 -12.19 -11.39
C ASN A 321 -12.72 -11.90 -11.82
N HIS A 322 -13.46 -11.14 -11.02
CA HIS A 322 -14.82 -10.73 -11.35
C HIS A 322 -14.85 -9.87 -12.62
N TRP A 323 -13.96 -8.89 -12.75
CA TRP A 323 -13.94 -8.02 -13.92
C TRP A 323 -13.64 -8.78 -15.21
N GLU A 324 -12.66 -9.69 -15.16
CA GLU A 324 -12.26 -10.52 -16.30
C GLU A 324 -13.37 -11.48 -16.71
N ALA A 325 -14.09 -12.07 -15.74
CA ALA A 325 -15.17 -13.01 -16.01
C ALA A 325 -16.48 -12.32 -16.44
N ASN A 326 -16.88 -11.25 -15.75
CA ASN A 326 -18.21 -10.65 -15.87
C ASN A 326 -18.16 -9.13 -16.08
N GLY A 327 -17.31 -8.41 -15.35
CA GLY A 327 -17.39 -6.95 -15.28
C GLY A 327 -17.27 -6.24 -16.62
N ILE A 328 -16.36 -6.69 -17.50
CA ILE A 328 -16.24 -6.11 -18.84
C ILE A 328 -17.50 -6.31 -19.70
N THR A 329 -18.17 -7.47 -19.59
CA THR A 329 -19.42 -7.74 -20.31
C THR A 329 -20.62 -7.01 -19.71
N GLU A 330 -20.58 -6.73 -18.41
CA GLU A 330 -21.58 -5.92 -17.69
C GLU A 330 -21.43 -4.40 -17.91
N ALA A 331 -20.53 -3.99 -18.81
CA ALA A 331 -20.18 -2.58 -19.03
C ALA A 331 -19.56 -1.87 -17.81
N ARG A 332 -19.06 -2.61 -16.81
CA ARG A 332 -18.44 -2.01 -15.63
C ARG A 332 -17.05 -1.47 -15.97
N ARG A 333 -16.84 -0.20 -15.62
CA ARG A 333 -15.60 0.53 -15.85
C ARG A 333 -14.52 0.11 -14.84
N SER A 334 -13.33 -0.23 -15.33
CA SER A 334 -12.18 -0.70 -14.51
C SER A 334 -11.04 0.29 -14.34
N SER A 335 -11.11 1.47 -14.97
CA SER A 335 -10.08 2.49 -14.85
C SER A 335 -10.59 3.88 -15.26
N THR A 336 -9.82 4.92 -14.93
CA THR A 336 -10.10 6.30 -15.33
C THR A 336 -9.80 6.58 -16.82
N HIS A 337 -8.93 5.79 -17.47
CA HIS A 337 -8.52 6.03 -18.86
C HIS A 337 -9.32 5.26 -19.92
N PHE A 338 -10.11 4.26 -19.54
CA PHE A 338 -10.89 3.47 -20.50
C PHE A 338 -12.33 3.20 -20.06
N ASP A 339 -13.28 3.51 -20.94
CA ASP A 339 -14.72 3.29 -20.80
C ASP A 339 -15.23 2.66 -22.10
N ALA A 340 -15.49 1.35 -22.09
CA ALA A 340 -15.83 0.60 -23.30
C ALA A 340 -17.15 1.05 -23.98
N PRO A 341 -18.26 1.28 -23.24
CA PRO A 341 -19.45 1.93 -23.79
C PRO A 341 -19.14 3.27 -24.46
N TYR A 342 -18.34 4.13 -23.81
CA TYR A 342 -17.96 5.41 -24.41
C TYR A 342 -17.13 5.20 -25.69
N TYR A 343 -16.15 4.33 -25.67
CA TYR A 343 -15.28 4.04 -26.80
C TYR A 343 -16.06 3.57 -28.03
N LEU A 344 -17.00 2.62 -27.87
CA LEU A 344 -17.88 2.18 -28.95
C LEU A 344 -18.90 3.25 -29.37
N SER A 345 -19.24 4.19 -28.49
CA SER A 345 -20.17 5.27 -28.83
C SER A 345 -19.55 6.28 -29.80
N ILE A 346 -18.24 6.54 -29.70
CA ILE A 346 -17.55 7.57 -30.50
C ILE A 346 -16.82 7.02 -31.73
N TYR A 347 -16.54 5.71 -31.79
CA TYR A 347 -15.86 5.07 -32.93
C TYR A 347 -16.83 4.18 -33.73
N ALA A 348 -17.46 4.79 -34.75
CA ALA A 348 -18.47 4.12 -35.57
C ALA A 348 -17.92 2.91 -36.35
N ASP A 349 -16.64 2.95 -36.73
CA ASP A 349 -15.92 1.83 -37.35
C ASP A 349 -15.83 0.62 -36.42
N LEU A 350 -15.47 0.84 -35.16
CA LEU A 350 -15.40 -0.23 -34.15
C LEU A 350 -16.79 -0.74 -33.78
N ARG A 351 -17.78 0.15 -33.70
CA ARG A 351 -19.18 -0.26 -33.48
C ARG A 351 -19.72 -1.10 -34.64
N ALA A 352 -19.32 -0.82 -35.88
CA ALA A 352 -19.66 -1.64 -37.03
C ALA A 352 -18.94 -3.00 -37.00
N ALA A 353 -17.68 -3.03 -36.57
CA ALA A 353 -16.88 -4.25 -36.51
C ALA A 353 -17.26 -5.19 -35.35
N PHE A 354 -17.54 -4.64 -34.17
CA PHE A 354 -17.72 -5.40 -32.93
C PHE A 354 -19.17 -5.45 -32.46
N GLY A 355 -20.04 -4.59 -32.99
CA GLY A 355 -21.37 -4.35 -32.45
C GLY A 355 -21.37 -3.35 -31.29
N ALA A 356 -22.56 -3.00 -30.78
CA ALA A 356 -22.73 -1.96 -29.77
C ALA A 356 -22.32 -2.37 -28.34
N THR A 357 -22.23 -3.67 -28.05
CA THR A 357 -22.07 -4.18 -26.68
C THR A 357 -20.93 -5.18 -26.51
N ASN A 358 -20.11 -5.41 -27.55
CA ASN A 358 -18.93 -6.26 -27.43
C ASN A 358 -17.75 -5.50 -26.81
N TYR A 359 -17.90 -5.20 -25.52
CA TYR A 359 -16.96 -4.39 -24.76
C TYR A 359 -15.58 -5.06 -24.60
N ARG A 360 -15.52 -6.40 -24.64
CA ARG A 360 -14.25 -7.13 -24.62
C ARG A 360 -13.44 -6.85 -25.88
N ALA A 361 -14.04 -6.98 -27.06
CA ALA A 361 -13.37 -6.63 -28.32
C ALA A 361 -12.96 -5.15 -28.37
N ALA A 362 -13.82 -4.25 -27.86
CA ALA A 362 -13.52 -2.83 -27.78
C ALA A 362 -12.26 -2.56 -26.92
N ARG A 363 -12.16 -3.20 -25.75
CA ARG A 363 -11.01 -3.13 -24.85
C ARG A 363 -9.75 -3.70 -25.49
N ASP A 364 -9.84 -4.89 -26.05
CA ASP A 364 -8.70 -5.56 -26.67
C ASP A 364 -8.16 -4.76 -27.85
N HIS A 365 -9.05 -4.15 -28.66
CA HIS A 365 -8.65 -3.21 -29.69
C HIS A 365 -7.97 -1.96 -29.12
N TRP A 366 -8.52 -1.35 -28.06
CA TRP A 366 -7.91 -0.15 -27.47
C TRP A 366 -6.50 -0.42 -26.94
N LEU A 367 -6.31 -1.53 -26.23
CA LEU A 367 -5.01 -1.94 -25.70
C LEU A 367 -4.02 -2.34 -26.79
N GLY A 368 -4.47 -3.07 -27.81
CA GLY A 368 -3.61 -3.58 -28.89
C GLY A 368 -3.20 -2.51 -29.92
N SER A 369 -4.13 -1.61 -30.24
CA SER A 369 -3.96 -0.64 -31.34
C SER A 369 -4.39 0.77 -30.97
N GLY A 370 -5.55 0.92 -30.31
CA GLY A 370 -6.21 2.23 -30.10
C GLY A 370 -5.34 3.26 -29.39
N ILE A 371 -4.57 2.87 -28.37
CA ILE A 371 -3.62 3.78 -27.69
C ILE A 371 -2.61 4.36 -28.69
N ASN A 372 -1.99 3.50 -29.51
CA ASN A 372 -0.97 3.89 -30.48
C ASN A 372 -1.55 4.66 -31.67
N GLU A 373 -2.82 4.45 -32.00
CA GLU A 373 -3.57 5.24 -32.98
C GLU A 373 -3.97 6.63 -32.45
N GLY A 374 -3.81 6.88 -31.14
CA GLY A 374 -4.24 8.12 -30.50
C GLY A 374 -5.73 8.16 -30.22
N ARG A 375 -6.41 6.99 -30.20
CA ARG A 375 -7.83 6.91 -29.90
C ARG A 375 -8.12 7.17 -28.43
N ARG A 376 -9.13 8.00 -28.21
CA ARG A 376 -9.62 8.43 -26.92
C ARG A 376 -10.38 7.30 -26.22
N GLY A 377 -9.83 6.79 -25.13
CA GLY A 377 -10.40 5.67 -24.37
C GLY A 377 -11.51 6.07 -23.40
N SER A 378 -11.52 7.31 -22.91
CA SER A 378 -12.51 7.81 -21.96
C SER A 378 -12.80 9.30 -22.14
N ARG A 379 -13.84 9.79 -21.45
CA ARG A 379 -14.14 11.22 -21.43
C ARG A 379 -13.09 12.02 -20.67
N GLU A 380 -12.45 11.43 -19.68
CA GLU A 380 -11.52 12.11 -18.79
C GLU A 380 -10.11 12.20 -19.38
N PHE A 381 -9.77 11.35 -20.35
CA PHE A 381 -8.47 11.35 -21.00
C PHE A 381 -8.56 11.22 -22.52
N ASP A 382 -8.03 12.24 -23.20
CA ASP A 382 -7.78 12.27 -24.64
C ASP A 382 -6.30 12.53 -24.86
N VAL A 383 -5.57 11.54 -25.36
CA VAL A 383 -4.11 11.64 -25.50
C VAL A 383 -3.66 12.70 -26.51
N GLY A 384 -4.46 12.92 -27.56
CA GLY A 384 -4.21 13.96 -28.54
C GLY A 384 -4.37 15.34 -27.92
N TYR A 385 -5.47 15.55 -27.19
CA TYR A 385 -5.67 16.77 -26.40
C TYR A 385 -4.57 16.96 -25.36
N TYR A 386 -4.26 15.92 -24.58
CA TYR A 386 -3.31 15.99 -23.47
C TYR A 386 -1.94 16.46 -23.95
N LEU A 387 -1.42 15.87 -25.02
CA LEU A 387 -0.15 16.29 -25.60
C LEU A 387 -0.24 17.60 -26.40
N ALA A 388 -1.42 18.04 -26.85
CA ALA A 388 -1.56 19.36 -27.47
C ALA A 388 -1.61 20.48 -26.41
N TYR A 389 -2.22 20.20 -25.26
CA TYR A 389 -2.44 21.16 -24.17
C TYR A 389 -1.21 21.34 -23.28
N HIS A 390 -0.40 20.28 -23.09
CA HIS A 390 0.80 20.30 -22.25
C HIS A 390 2.07 20.25 -23.12
N ALA A 391 2.62 21.43 -23.45
CA ALA A 391 3.76 21.57 -24.37
C ALA A 391 5.04 20.87 -23.87
N ASP A 392 5.25 20.81 -22.56
CA ASP A 392 6.34 20.08 -21.92
C ASP A 392 6.25 18.57 -22.21
N LEU A 393 5.06 17.99 -22.11
CA LEU A 393 4.83 16.57 -22.40
C LEU A 393 4.91 16.28 -23.89
N ARG A 394 4.50 17.22 -24.76
CA ARG A 394 4.72 17.11 -26.21
C ARG A 394 6.20 17.06 -26.54
N ALA A 395 7.00 17.93 -25.91
CA ALA A 395 8.44 17.95 -26.10
C ALA A 395 9.09 16.66 -25.60
N ALA A 396 8.64 16.12 -24.45
CA ALA A 396 9.18 14.90 -23.87
C ALA A 396 8.81 13.62 -24.64
N PHE A 397 7.56 13.50 -25.09
CA PHE A 397 7.02 12.25 -25.63
C PHE A 397 6.76 12.25 -27.13
N GLY A 398 6.71 13.42 -27.78
CA GLY A 398 6.37 13.51 -29.21
C GLY A 398 4.99 12.91 -29.49
N ASN A 399 4.93 11.87 -30.33
CA ASN A 399 3.71 11.10 -30.62
C ASN A 399 3.66 9.74 -29.89
N ASN A 400 4.47 9.56 -28.84
CA ASN A 400 4.40 8.36 -28.01
C ASN A 400 3.20 8.43 -27.06
N TYR A 401 2.03 8.06 -27.58
CA TYR A 401 0.77 8.10 -26.86
C TYR A 401 0.71 7.13 -25.67
N ALA A 402 1.41 5.99 -25.74
CA ALA A 402 1.52 5.07 -24.61
C ALA A 402 2.29 5.69 -23.43
N ALA A 403 3.39 6.40 -23.70
CA ALA A 403 4.13 7.15 -22.68
C ALA A 403 3.30 8.29 -22.08
N ALA A 404 2.55 9.02 -22.92
CA ALA A 404 1.66 10.09 -22.47
C ALA A 404 0.52 9.56 -21.57
N LEU A 405 -0.10 8.44 -21.94
CA LEU A 405 -1.08 7.75 -21.10
C LEU A 405 -0.44 7.28 -19.78
N ASN A 406 0.77 6.73 -19.84
CA ASN A 406 1.50 6.32 -18.62
C ASN A 406 1.73 7.51 -17.70
N HIS A 407 2.25 8.61 -18.23
CA HIS A 407 2.43 9.84 -17.48
C HIS A 407 1.12 10.31 -16.83
N TRP A 408 0.01 10.35 -17.58
CA TRP A 408 -1.27 10.79 -17.02
C TRP A 408 -1.71 9.92 -15.83
N ARG A 409 -1.61 8.59 -15.95
CA ARG A 409 -2.01 7.64 -14.90
C ARG A 409 -1.14 7.72 -13.65
N THR A 410 0.17 7.93 -13.81
CA THR A 410 1.13 7.86 -12.69
C THR A 410 1.49 9.22 -12.10
N ALA A 411 1.28 10.32 -12.83
CA ALA A 411 1.64 11.67 -12.41
C ALA A 411 0.56 12.71 -12.77
N GLY A 412 0.12 12.75 -14.03
CA GLY A 412 -0.72 13.83 -14.55
C GLY A 412 -2.04 14.04 -13.81
N ILE A 413 -2.75 12.97 -13.43
CA ILE A 413 -3.96 13.07 -12.59
C ILE A 413 -3.63 13.77 -11.26
N TYR A 414 -2.54 13.36 -10.60
CA TYR A 414 -2.15 13.86 -9.28
C TYR A 414 -1.59 15.29 -9.30
N GLU A 415 -0.98 15.69 -10.42
CA GLU A 415 -0.56 17.07 -10.69
C GLU A 415 -1.73 18.02 -11.04
N GLY A 416 -2.92 17.47 -11.31
CA GLY A 416 -4.06 18.25 -11.81
C GLY A 416 -3.94 18.61 -13.30
N ARG A 417 -3.10 17.89 -14.06
CA ARG A 417 -2.94 18.09 -15.50
C ARG A 417 -4.24 17.71 -16.21
N ARG A 418 -4.88 18.69 -16.85
CA ARG A 418 -6.12 18.50 -17.61
C ARG A 418 -5.92 17.45 -18.71
N GLY A 419 -6.63 16.32 -18.58
CA GLY A 419 -6.51 15.15 -19.46
C GLY A 419 -7.36 15.22 -20.73
N SER A 420 -8.42 16.04 -20.74
CA SER A 420 -9.31 16.17 -21.89
C SER A 420 -9.97 17.55 -21.95
N ALA A 421 -10.61 17.84 -23.08
CA ALA A 421 -11.46 19.02 -23.23
C ALA A 421 -12.74 18.95 -22.36
N GLU A 422 -13.17 17.77 -21.93
CA GLU A 422 -14.46 17.55 -21.24
C GLU A 422 -14.37 17.57 -19.71
N PHE A 423 -13.18 17.45 -19.13
CA PHE A 423 -13.00 17.45 -17.68
C PHE A 423 -11.70 18.12 -17.24
N ASP A 424 -11.82 19.03 -16.27
CA ASP A 424 -10.72 19.69 -15.58
C ASP A 424 -10.91 19.52 -14.07
N ALA A 425 -10.05 18.71 -13.44
CA ALA A 425 -10.15 18.37 -12.03
C ALA A 425 -10.00 19.59 -11.11
N ALA A 426 -9.16 20.56 -11.49
CA ALA A 426 -8.94 21.76 -10.70
C ALA A 426 -10.15 22.69 -10.76
N TYR A 427 -10.70 22.89 -11.96
CA TYR A 427 -11.97 23.59 -12.11
C TYR A 427 -13.09 22.87 -11.34
N TYR A 428 -13.19 21.55 -11.48
CA TYR A 428 -14.25 20.76 -10.86
C TYR A 428 -14.23 20.90 -9.33
N LEU A 429 -13.07 20.83 -8.68
CA LEU A 429 -12.96 21.08 -7.24
C LEU A 429 -13.31 22.53 -6.86
N GLY A 430 -12.89 23.52 -7.67
CA GLY A 430 -13.23 24.92 -7.44
C GLY A 430 -14.72 25.23 -7.58
N ALA A 431 -15.40 24.55 -8.50
CA ALA A 431 -16.84 24.71 -8.76
C ALA A 431 -17.73 23.89 -7.81
N ASN A 432 -17.16 22.92 -7.08
CA ASN A 432 -17.89 22.00 -6.19
C ASN A 432 -17.26 21.99 -4.78
N PRO A 433 -17.55 23.02 -3.95
CA PRO A 433 -16.97 23.14 -2.62
C PRO A 433 -17.27 21.97 -1.68
N ASP A 434 -18.39 21.28 -1.88
CA ASP A 434 -18.75 20.07 -1.13
C ASP A 434 -17.78 18.91 -1.41
N VAL A 435 -17.39 18.74 -2.68
CA VAL A 435 -16.40 17.73 -3.09
C VAL A 435 -15.01 18.10 -2.58
N ALA A 436 -14.64 19.39 -2.68
CA ALA A 436 -13.37 19.89 -2.15
C ALA A 436 -13.30 19.77 -0.62
N ALA A 437 -14.40 19.97 0.10
CA ALA A 437 -14.48 19.75 1.54
C ALA A 437 -14.36 18.27 1.91
N ALA A 438 -14.95 17.36 1.12
CA ALA A 438 -14.92 15.93 1.37
C ALA A 438 -13.53 15.29 1.11
N TYR A 439 -12.84 15.70 0.05
CA TYR A 439 -11.60 15.03 -0.39
C TYR A 439 -10.34 15.89 -0.35
N GLY A 440 -10.50 17.20 -0.13
CA GLY A 440 -9.43 18.19 -0.17
C GLY A 440 -9.41 18.99 -1.49
N PRO A 441 -9.01 20.27 -1.46
CA PRO A 441 -9.10 21.18 -2.62
C PRO A 441 -8.08 20.91 -3.73
N ARG A 442 -7.19 19.92 -3.55
CA ARG A 442 -6.16 19.51 -4.51
C ARG A 442 -6.08 18.00 -4.69
N ASN A 443 -7.04 17.24 -4.17
CA ASN A 443 -7.12 15.81 -4.41
C ASN A 443 -7.79 15.55 -5.77
N TYR A 444 -7.03 15.79 -6.83
CA TYR A 444 -7.52 15.71 -8.20
C TYR A 444 -7.90 14.28 -8.62
N ALA A 445 -7.24 13.26 -8.06
CA ALA A 445 -7.63 11.86 -8.27
C ALA A 445 -9.04 11.57 -7.72
N ALA A 446 -9.34 12.02 -6.50
CA ALA A 446 -10.68 11.90 -5.94
C ALA A 446 -11.72 12.75 -6.71
N ALA A 447 -11.31 13.89 -7.27
CA ALA A 447 -12.17 14.71 -8.13
C ALA A 447 -12.57 13.98 -9.43
N VAL A 448 -11.60 13.34 -10.10
CA VAL A 448 -11.84 12.49 -11.28
C VAL A 448 -12.78 11.34 -10.93
N ASP A 449 -12.54 10.65 -9.81
CA ASP A 449 -13.40 9.55 -9.37
C ASP A 449 -14.82 10.02 -9.07
N HIS A 450 -14.98 11.09 -8.28
CA HIS A 450 -16.30 11.63 -8.00
C HIS A 450 -17.02 12.05 -9.27
N TRP A 451 -16.32 12.68 -10.23
CA TRP A 451 -16.90 13.03 -11.52
C TRP A 451 -17.43 11.79 -12.27
N ILE A 452 -16.64 10.72 -12.33
CA ILE A 452 -17.01 9.47 -13.00
C ILE A 452 -18.17 8.77 -12.29
N PHE A 453 -18.14 8.68 -10.96
CA PHE A 453 -19.07 7.87 -10.16
C PHE A 453 -20.40 8.58 -9.89
N ALA A 454 -20.40 9.90 -9.84
CA ALA A 454 -21.55 10.66 -9.36
C ALA A 454 -21.74 11.99 -10.10
N GLY A 455 -20.69 12.79 -10.23
CA GLY A 455 -20.78 14.19 -10.65
C GLY A 455 -21.46 14.37 -12.01
N ARG A 456 -21.17 13.50 -12.97
CA ARG A 456 -21.85 13.48 -14.28
C ARG A 456 -23.35 13.23 -14.18
N ALA A 457 -23.75 12.20 -13.43
CA ALA A 457 -25.15 11.85 -13.25
C ALA A 457 -25.92 12.93 -12.47
N GLN A 458 -25.22 13.65 -11.60
CA GLN A 458 -25.74 14.81 -10.86
C GLN A 458 -25.82 16.09 -11.71
N GLY A 459 -25.39 16.07 -12.98
CA GLY A 459 -25.41 17.24 -13.86
C GLY A 459 -24.39 18.33 -13.50
N ARG A 460 -23.35 18.00 -12.71
CA ARG A 460 -22.28 18.96 -12.38
C ARG A 460 -21.50 19.34 -13.63
N ARG A 461 -20.91 20.53 -13.66
CA ARG A 461 -20.05 20.98 -14.77
C ARG A 461 -18.61 20.53 -14.52
N GLY A 462 -18.04 19.81 -15.49
CA GLY A 462 -16.65 19.33 -15.45
C GLY A 462 -15.61 20.33 -15.95
N VAL A 463 -16.05 21.40 -16.64
CA VAL A 463 -15.23 22.45 -17.25
C VAL A 463 -15.94 23.81 -17.18
N PRO A 464 -15.23 24.94 -17.31
CA PRO A 464 -15.78 26.30 -17.27
C PRO A 464 -17.02 26.54 -18.14
#